data_AF-A0A960U9B3-F1
#
_entry.id   AF-A0A960U9B3-F1
#
_cell.length_a   1.000
_cell.length_b   1.000
_cell.length_c   1.000
_cell.angle_alpha   90.00
_cell.angle_beta   90.00
_cell.angle_gamma   90.00
#
_symmetry.space_group_name_H-M   'P 1'
#
loop_
_entity.id
_entity.type
_entity.pdbx_description
1 polymer ?
#
loop_
_entity_poly.entity_id
_entity_poly.type
_entity_poly.pdbx_seq_one_letter_code
_entity_poly.pdbx_strand_id
1 'polypeptide(L)'
;QAKQSGQNVFVVITAPTWCGYCKMLERDVFAKDSVHSVLNSKFVALRILDSNPDKSKFNFRGYPTMMVANSSGQILTQSIPRREDSFLTALKKYETSGGGNGGSEDNKPLSGESYNYSIKVNGTFKRTADGQWIETKETTGEKVSYKEVRRDSNYIVIQNVSTKTFLALPVRSSKGFIYENGKWKPYLDFSK
;
A
#
# COMPACT_ATOMS: atom_id res chain seq x y z
N GLN A 1 -12.46 3.77 7.17
CA GLN A 1 -11.31 4.17 6.32
C GLN A 1 -11.68 5.31 5.37
N ALA A 2 -12.60 5.17 4.40
CA ALA A 2 -12.97 6.29 3.51
C ALA A 2 -13.62 7.52 4.20
N LYS A 3 -14.46 7.30 5.22
CA LYS A 3 -15.05 8.39 6.03
C LYS A 3 -14.04 9.24 6.80
N GLN A 4 -12.81 8.76 7.01
CA GLN A 4 -11.80 9.42 7.85
C GLN A 4 -10.76 10.22 7.06
N SER A 5 -10.48 9.87 5.79
CA SER A 5 -9.50 10.60 4.98
C SER A 5 -10.13 11.64 4.03
N GLY A 6 -11.46 11.67 3.90
CA GLY A 6 -12.14 12.52 2.91
C GLY A 6 -11.83 12.17 1.45
N GLN A 7 -11.05 11.12 1.22
CA GLN A 7 -10.66 10.65 -0.11
C GLN A 7 -11.76 9.79 -0.71
N ASN A 8 -11.89 9.88 -2.03
CA ASN A 8 -12.76 9.00 -2.78
C ASN A 8 -12.17 7.57 -2.81
N VAL A 9 -13.05 6.59 -2.90
CA VAL A 9 -12.71 5.16 -2.96
C VAL A 9 -12.68 4.73 -4.41
N PHE A 10 -11.55 4.19 -4.87
CA PHE A 10 -11.49 3.50 -6.14
C PHE A 10 -11.81 2.02 -5.93
N VAL A 11 -12.84 1.50 -6.57
CA VAL A 11 -13.25 0.09 -6.44
C VAL A 11 -13.00 -0.62 -7.77
N VAL A 12 -12.36 -1.78 -7.72
CA VAL A 12 -12.26 -2.69 -8.87
C VAL A 12 -12.82 -4.06 -8.52
N ILE A 13 -13.81 -4.48 -9.31
CA ILE A 13 -14.42 -5.81 -9.25
C ILE A 13 -13.82 -6.64 -10.39
N THR A 14 -13.07 -7.69 -10.06
CA THR A 14 -12.23 -8.43 -11.00
C THR A 14 -12.24 -9.94 -10.74
N ALA A 15 -11.99 -10.73 -11.78
CA ALA A 15 -11.94 -12.20 -11.75
C ALA A 15 -10.68 -12.73 -12.47
N PRO A 16 -9.47 -12.40 -11.99
CA PRO A 16 -8.23 -12.65 -12.73
C PRO A 16 -7.94 -14.14 -12.95
N THR A 17 -8.64 -15.05 -12.28
CA THR A 17 -8.49 -16.50 -12.46
C THR A 17 -8.92 -16.94 -13.86
N TRP A 18 -10.09 -16.50 -14.34
CA TRP A 18 -10.69 -16.96 -15.59
C TRP A 18 -11.05 -15.84 -16.59
N CYS A 19 -11.10 -14.57 -16.17
CA CYS A 19 -11.43 -13.45 -17.04
C CYS A 19 -10.20 -12.90 -17.76
N GLY A 20 -10.13 -13.06 -19.09
CA GLY A 20 -9.01 -12.57 -19.92
C GLY A 20 -8.81 -11.06 -19.86
N TYR A 21 -9.90 -10.28 -19.95
CA TYR A 21 -9.84 -8.82 -19.84
C TYR A 21 -9.36 -8.33 -18.47
N CYS A 22 -9.58 -9.13 -17.42
CA CYS A 22 -9.14 -8.84 -16.06
C CYS A 22 -7.62 -9.02 -15.93
N LYS A 23 -7.08 -10.11 -16.52
CA LYS A 23 -5.63 -10.33 -16.61
C LYS A 23 -4.94 -9.23 -17.41
N MET A 24 -5.55 -8.80 -18.52
CA MET A 24 -5.04 -7.67 -19.32
C MET A 24 -5.02 -6.37 -18.52
N LEU A 25 -6.10 -6.05 -17.79
CA LEU A 25 -6.14 -4.85 -16.94
C LEU A 25 -5.04 -4.86 -15.86
N GLU A 26 -4.79 -6.01 -15.24
CA GLU A 26 -3.73 -6.14 -14.24
C GLU A 26 -2.33 -5.94 -14.81
N ARG A 27 -2.06 -6.52 -15.99
CA ARG A 27 -0.76 -6.39 -16.66
C ARG A 27 -0.53 -5.01 -17.28
N ASP A 28 -1.56 -4.44 -17.91
CA ASP A 28 -1.39 -3.28 -18.81
C ASP A 28 -1.70 -1.94 -18.14
N VAL A 29 -2.45 -1.96 -17.04
CA VAL A 29 -2.83 -0.75 -16.28
C VAL A 29 -2.32 -0.84 -14.85
N PHE A 30 -2.71 -1.88 -14.10
CA PHE A 30 -2.33 -1.93 -12.69
C PHE A 30 -0.87 -2.25 -12.44
N ALA A 31 -0.13 -2.89 -13.34
CA ALA A 31 1.31 -3.12 -13.16
C ALA A 31 2.16 -1.85 -13.29
N LYS A 32 1.56 -0.70 -13.63
CA LYS A 32 2.29 0.55 -13.89
C LYS A 32 2.44 1.37 -12.62
N ASP A 33 3.65 1.81 -12.33
CA ASP A 33 3.97 2.62 -11.15
C ASP A 33 3.19 3.95 -11.12
N SER A 34 2.94 4.56 -12.28
CA SER A 34 2.13 5.78 -12.43
C SER A 34 0.71 5.59 -11.88
N VAL A 35 0.09 4.46 -12.23
CA VAL A 35 -1.25 4.08 -11.78
C VAL A 35 -1.26 3.76 -10.29
N HIS A 36 -0.29 2.98 -9.81
CA HIS A 36 -0.14 2.69 -8.39
C HIS A 36 0.02 3.96 -7.55
N SER A 37 0.85 4.91 -8.02
CA SER A 37 1.10 6.17 -7.32
C SER A 37 -0.18 6.99 -7.14
N VAL A 38 -0.99 7.13 -8.20
CA VAL A 38 -2.26 7.87 -8.13
C VAL A 38 -3.26 7.16 -7.23
N LEU A 39 -3.45 5.85 -7.41
CA LEU A 39 -4.41 5.08 -6.62
C LEU A 39 -4.07 5.06 -5.13
N ASN A 40 -2.79 5.01 -4.77
CA ASN A 40 -2.34 4.99 -3.38
C ASN A 40 -2.31 6.38 -2.73
N SER A 41 -2.10 7.45 -3.50
CA SER A 41 -1.96 8.82 -2.94
C SER A 41 -3.26 9.63 -2.97
N LYS A 42 -4.14 9.38 -3.94
CA LYS A 42 -5.36 10.20 -4.17
C LYS A 42 -6.66 9.46 -3.83
N PHE A 43 -6.61 8.14 -3.69
CA PHE A 43 -7.79 7.32 -3.48
C PHE A 43 -7.58 6.28 -2.36
N VAL A 44 -8.68 5.76 -1.84
CA VAL A 44 -8.66 4.50 -1.09
C VAL A 44 -8.96 3.37 -2.09
N ALA A 45 -7.96 2.56 -2.43
CA ALA A 45 -8.13 1.48 -3.39
C ALA A 45 -8.76 0.23 -2.75
N LEU A 46 -9.86 -0.26 -3.31
CA LEU A 46 -10.57 -1.47 -2.89
C LEU A 46 -10.65 -2.46 -4.06
N ARG A 47 -10.11 -3.66 -3.86
CA ARG A 47 -10.20 -4.76 -4.83
C ARG A 47 -11.19 -5.81 -4.33
N ILE A 48 -12.16 -6.15 -5.18
CA ILE A 48 -13.19 -7.15 -4.92
C ILE A 48 -13.03 -8.28 -5.94
N LEU A 49 -12.80 -9.48 -5.45
CA LEU A 49 -12.70 -10.68 -6.29
C LEU A 49 -14.08 -11.30 -6.56
N ASP A 50 -14.19 -12.08 -7.62
CA ASP A 50 -15.39 -12.85 -7.94
C ASP A 50 -15.80 -13.83 -6.84
N SER A 51 -14.85 -14.33 -6.05
CA SER A 51 -15.12 -15.16 -4.87
C SER A 51 -15.68 -14.38 -3.68
N ASN A 52 -15.60 -13.05 -3.66
CA ASN A 52 -16.06 -12.26 -2.52
C ASN A 52 -17.60 -12.26 -2.44
N PRO A 53 -18.21 -12.64 -1.31
CA PRO A 53 -19.66 -12.64 -1.15
C PRO A 53 -20.27 -11.23 -1.18
N ASP A 54 -19.52 -10.20 -0.77
CA ASP A 54 -19.98 -8.82 -0.71
C ASP A 54 -20.05 -8.12 -2.08
N LYS A 55 -19.60 -8.79 -3.16
CA LYS A 55 -19.66 -8.22 -4.52
C LYS A 55 -21.08 -7.88 -4.98
N SER A 56 -22.08 -8.61 -4.49
CA SER A 56 -23.50 -8.39 -4.81
C SER A 56 -24.04 -7.07 -4.29
N LYS A 57 -23.36 -6.45 -3.31
CA LYS A 57 -23.69 -5.12 -2.80
C LYS A 57 -23.37 -4.01 -3.81
N PHE A 58 -22.58 -4.32 -4.85
CA PHE A 58 -22.22 -3.39 -5.90
C PHE A 58 -23.05 -3.68 -7.15
N ASN A 59 -23.64 -2.64 -7.75
CA ASN A 59 -24.37 -2.78 -8.99
C ASN A 59 -23.39 -2.80 -10.18
N PHE A 60 -22.97 -3.98 -10.63
CA PHE A 60 -22.06 -4.16 -11.76
C PHE A 60 -22.59 -5.19 -12.77
N ARG A 61 -22.24 -5.03 -14.05
CA ARG A 61 -22.79 -5.85 -15.16
C ARG A 61 -21.83 -6.90 -15.71
N GLY A 62 -20.57 -6.91 -15.26
CA GLY A 62 -19.58 -7.87 -15.73
C GLY A 62 -18.16 -7.53 -15.27
N TYR A 63 -17.20 -8.38 -15.63
CA TYR A 63 -15.80 -8.19 -15.24
C TYR A 63 -14.92 -7.69 -16.41
N PRO A 64 -13.88 -6.90 -16.15
CA PRO A 64 -13.69 -6.12 -14.92
C PRO A 64 -14.63 -4.92 -14.89
N THR A 65 -15.12 -4.55 -13.70
CA THR A 65 -15.81 -3.27 -13.48
C THR A 65 -14.99 -2.41 -12.54
N MET A 66 -14.80 -1.14 -12.90
CA MET A 66 -14.07 -0.16 -12.10
C MET A 66 -15.00 1.00 -11.78
N MET A 67 -14.96 1.47 -10.54
CA MET A 67 -15.86 2.51 -10.04
C MET A 67 -15.10 3.48 -9.14
N VAL A 68 -15.58 4.71 -9.05
CA VAL A 68 -15.20 5.63 -7.98
C VAL A 68 -16.43 5.85 -7.10
N ALA A 69 -16.26 5.73 -5.79
CA ALA A 69 -17.25 6.10 -4.79
C ALA A 69 -16.72 7.26 -3.94
N ASN A 70 -17.61 8.08 -3.39
CA ASN A 70 -17.21 9.07 -2.39
C ASN A 70 -17.03 8.42 -1.01
N SER A 71 -16.59 9.21 -0.03
CA SER A 71 -16.38 8.78 1.35
C SER A 71 -17.64 8.29 2.07
N SER A 72 -18.84 8.67 1.59
CA SER A 72 -20.13 8.19 2.10
C SER A 72 -20.60 6.89 1.45
N GLY A 73 -19.91 6.41 0.41
CA GLY A 73 -20.22 5.17 -0.30
C GLY A 73 -21.14 5.33 -1.51
N GLN A 74 -21.49 6.56 -1.91
CA GLN A 74 -22.20 6.79 -3.18
C GLN A 74 -21.25 6.65 -4.36
N ILE A 75 -21.68 5.90 -5.38
CA ILE A 75 -20.94 5.73 -6.63
C ILE A 75 -20.98 7.04 -7.43
N LEU A 76 -19.82 7.64 -7.68
CA LEU A 76 -19.63 8.83 -8.51
C LEU A 76 -19.53 8.47 -10.00
N THR A 77 -18.88 7.34 -10.31
CA THR A 77 -18.78 6.84 -11.69
C THR A 77 -18.51 5.35 -11.74
N GLN A 78 -18.89 4.73 -12.86
CA GLN A 78 -18.55 3.34 -13.21
C GLN A 78 -17.92 3.26 -14.62
N SER A 79 -17.72 4.39 -15.29
CA SER A 79 -17.23 4.48 -16.66
C SER A 79 -15.76 4.87 -16.70
N ILE A 80 -14.91 3.99 -16.16
CA ILE A 80 -13.47 4.19 -16.12
C ILE A 80 -12.84 3.41 -17.29
N PRO A 81 -12.10 4.08 -18.19
CA PRO A 81 -11.49 3.44 -19.36
C PRO A 81 -10.38 2.48 -18.95
N ARG A 82 -10.14 1.46 -19.79
CA ARG A 82 -9.19 0.35 -19.53
C ARG A 82 -7.82 0.54 -20.21
N ARG A 83 -7.56 1.73 -20.76
CA ARG A 83 -6.26 2.13 -21.33
C ARG A 83 -5.59 3.11 -20.38
N GLU A 84 -4.28 2.99 -20.19
CA GLU A 84 -3.51 3.77 -19.20
C GLU A 84 -3.70 5.29 -19.34
N ASP A 85 -3.45 5.82 -20.54
CA ASP A 85 -3.54 7.24 -20.88
C ASP A 85 -4.90 7.85 -20.50
N SER A 86 -5.94 7.10 -20.80
CA SER A 86 -7.33 7.45 -20.55
C SER A 86 -7.70 7.21 -19.08
N PHE A 87 -7.11 6.20 -18.44
CA PHE A 87 -7.39 5.79 -17.07
C PHE A 87 -7.02 6.89 -16.08
N LEU A 88 -5.77 7.37 -16.14
CA LEU A 88 -5.30 8.44 -15.26
C LEU A 88 -6.09 9.74 -15.51
N THR A 89 -6.35 10.06 -16.78
CA THR A 89 -7.16 11.22 -17.17
C THR A 89 -8.58 11.14 -16.62
N ALA A 90 -9.19 9.96 -16.63
CA ALA A 90 -10.53 9.74 -16.08
C ALA A 90 -10.54 9.87 -14.56
N LEU A 91 -9.55 9.30 -13.87
CA LEU A 91 -9.45 9.38 -12.41
C LEU A 91 -9.22 10.81 -11.91
N LYS A 92 -8.46 11.62 -12.65
CA LYS A 92 -8.17 13.01 -12.29
C LYS A 92 -9.42 13.85 -12.01
N LYS A 93 -10.53 13.55 -12.70
CA LYS A 93 -11.83 14.24 -12.50
C LYS A 93 -12.48 13.95 -11.16
N TYR A 94 -12.10 12.86 -10.51
CA TYR A 94 -12.64 12.40 -9.23
C TYR A 94 -11.61 12.45 -8.10
N GLU A 95 -10.47 13.10 -8.33
CA GLU A 95 -9.60 13.52 -7.23
C GLU A 95 -10.39 14.52 -6.38
N THR A 96 -10.61 14.24 -5.10
CA THR A 96 -11.37 15.15 -4.25
C THR A 96 -10.60 16.46 -4.08
N SER A 97 -11.22 17.59 -4.44
CA SER A 97 -10.70 18.95 -4.24
C SER A 97 -10.94 19.41 -2.80
N GLY A 98 -10.36 18.70 -1.83
CA GLY A 98 -10.01 19.31 -0.55
C GLY A 98 -8.73 20.12 -0.77
N GLY A 99 -8.87 21.42 -0.99
CA GLY A 99 -7.77 22.32 -1.29
C GLY A 99 -6.85 22.56 -0.09
N GLY A 100 -5.54 22.52 -0.36
CA GLY A 100 -4.50 23.07 0.49
C GLY A 100 -3.13 22.95 -0.17
N ASN A 101 -2.48 24.08 -0.45
CA ASN A 101 -1.02 24.16 -0.35
C ASN A 101 -0.67 23.62 1.05
N GLY A 102 -0.25 22.37 1.12
CA GLY A 102 -0.41 21.60 2.36
C GLY A 102 0.32 20.28 2.26
N GLY A 103 1.63 20.35 2.07
CA GLY A 103 2.52 19.25 2.41
C GLY A 103 2.66 19.07 3.91
N SER A 104 1.56 19.03 4.67
CA SER A 104 1.48 18.52 6.04
C SER A 104 0.08 18.72 6.65
N GLU A 105 -0.27 17.77 7.51
CA GLU A 105 -1.35 17.71 8.52
C GLU A 105 -2.66 17.01 8.09
N ASP A 106 -2.60 15.80 7.51
CA ASP A 106 -2.96 14.54 8.20
C ASP A 106 -1.94 13.38 7.98
N ASN A 107 -0.70 13.34 8.46
CA ASN A 107 0.09 14.21 9.33
C ASN A 107 -0.60 14.80 10.57
N LYS A 108 -1.52 14.04 11.18
CA LYS A 108 -1.33 13.80 12.61
C LYS A 108 -0.39 12.60 12.69
N PRO A 109 0.75 12.67 13.40
CA PRO A 109 1.47 11.45 13.75
C PRO A 109 0.42 10.49 14.32
N LEU A 110 0.45 9.22 13.94
CA LEU A 110 -0.13 8.19 14.80
C LEU A 110 0.37 8.54 16.19
N SER A 111 -0.52 9.07 17.03
CA SER A 111 -0.17 9.53 18.38
C SER A 111 0.64 8.41 19.00
N GLY A 112 1.77 8.76 19.61
CA GLY A 112 2.95 7.93 19.87
C GLY A 112 2.77 6.67 20.72
N GLU A 113 1.60 6.06 20.72
CA GLU A 113 1.20 4.96 21.59
C GLU A 113 0.65 3.74 20.82
N SER A 114 0.38 3.80 19.51
CA SER A 114 -0.44 2.74 18.89
C SER A 114 0.29 1.63 18.11
N TYR A 115 1.60 1.73 17.86
CA TYR A 115 2.30 0.63 17.18
C TYR A 115 3.76 0.50 17.61
N ASN A 116 3.98 -0.05 18.81
CA ASN A 116 5.24 -0.75 19.10
C ASN A 116 5.30 -2.02 18.24
N TYR A 117 5.72 -1.89 16.98
CA TYR A 117 6.12 -3.04 16.16
C TYR A 117 7.49 -3.51 16.63
N SER A 118 7.55 -4.18 17.77
CA SER A 118 8.77 -4.85 18.23
C SER A 118 8.88 -6.16 17.46
N ILE A 119 9.76 -6.20 16.48
CA ILE A 119 10.12 -7.45 15.81
C ILE A 119 11.44 -7.91 16.44
N LYS A 120 11.43 -9.06 17.13
CA LYS A 120 12.62 -9.60 17.80
C LYS A 120 13.41 -10.47 16.84
N VAL A 121 14.54 -9.94 16.36
CA VAL A 121 15.54 -10.67 15.58
C VAL A 121 16.92 -10.21 16.03
N ASN A 122 17.57 -10.94 16.94
CA ASN A 122 18.89 -10.58 17.52
C ASN A 122 19.02 -9.10 17.95
N GLY A 123 17.87 -8.45 18.20
CA GLY A 123 17.70 -7.01 18.12
C GLY A 123 16.22 -6.63 18.00
N THR A 124 15.86 -5.42 18.45
CA THR A 124 14.49 -4.91 18.37
C THR A 124 14.42 -3.77 17.36
N PHE A 125 13.58 -3.94 16.33
CA PHE A 125 13.21 -2.84 15.44
C PHE A 125 12.09 -2.03 16.08
N LYS A 126 12.21 -0.70 16.06
CA LYS A 126 11.15 0.22 16.47
C LYS A 126 11.02 1.34 15.46
N ARG A 127 9.78 1.61 15.07
CA ARG A 127 9.47 2.79 14.27
C ARG A 127 9.37 4.00 15.18
N THR A 128 10.10 5.06 14.86
CA THR A 128 10.06 6.34 15.56
C THR A 128 8.93 7.22 15.04
N ALA A 129 8.58 8.27 15.79
CA ALA A 129 7.47 9.17 15.48
C ALA A 129 7.67 9.93 14.14
N ASP A 130 8.92 10.20 13.78
CA ASP A 130 9.35 10.80 12.52
C ASP A 130 9.37 9.81 11.33
N GLY A 131 8.98 8.55 11.56
CA GLY A 131 8.88 7.54 10.52
C GLY A 131 10.19 6.85 10.14
N GLN A 132 11.26 7.07 10.91
CA GLN A 132 12.46 6.25 10.83
C GLN A 132 12.28 4.92 11.57
N TRP A 133 13.21 4.01 11.33
CA TRP A 133 13.28 2.71 11.97
C TRP A 133 14.61 2.57 12.69
N ILE A 134 14.57 2.25 13.97
CA ILE A 134 15.77 2.00 14.79
C ILE A 134 15.80 0.52 15.12
N GLU A 135 16.86 -0.16 14.69
CA GLU A 135 17.24 -1.46 15.20
C GLU A 135 18.12 -1.26 16.43
N THR A 136 17.80 -1.90 17.55
CA THR A 136 18.68 -1.99 18.71
C THR A 136 19.23 -3.40 18.78
N LYS A 137 20.52 -3.61 18.52
CA LYS A 137 21.15 -4.95 18.58
C LYS A 137 21.18 -5.45 20.03
N GLU A 138 20.66 -6.63 20.29
CA GLU A 138 20.59 -7.17 21.67
C GLU A 138 21.97 -7.49 22.24
N THR A 139 22.94 -7.82 21.40
CA THR A 139 24.30 -8.22 21.81
C THR A 139 25.22 -7.06 22.17
N THR A 140 25.05 -5.89 21.55
CA THR A 140 25.94 -4.73 21.71
C THR A 140 25.23 -3.47 22.20
N GLY A 141 23.91 -3.44 22.21
CA GLY A 141 23.11 -2.23 22.47
C GLY A 141 23.22 -1.15 21.39
N GLU A 142 23.94 -1.43 20.30
CA GLU A 142 24.14 -0.50 19.19
C GLU A 142 22.80 -0.20 18.50
N LYS A 143 22.58 1.09 18.21
CA LYS A 143 21.39 1.57 17.51
C LYS A 143 21.72 1.84 16.05
N VAL A 144 21.06 1.12 15.15
CA VAL A 144 21.21 1.29 13.70
C VAL A 144 19.94 1.93 13.14
N SER A 145 20.12 3.01 12.38
CA SER A 145 19.01 3.77 11.81
C SER A 145 18.72 3.36 10.37
N TYR A 146 17.43 3.26 10.05
CA TYR A 146 16.90 2.88 8.76
C TYR A 146 15.79 3.84 8.33
N LYS A 147 15.68 4.03 7.02
CA LYS A 147 14.60 4.78 6.37
C LYS A 147 13.60 3.81 5.74
N GLU A 148 12.32 3.99 6.01
CA GLU A 148 11.28 3.25 5.29
C GLU A 148 11.24 3.68 3.82
N VAL A 149 11.39 2.73 2.90
CA VAL A 149 11.39 3.00 1.45
C VAL A 149 10.13 2.48 0.77
N ARG A 150 9.51 1.42 1.31
CA ARG A 150 8.30 0.81 0.76
C ARG A 150 7.58 0.02 1.84
N ARG A 151 6.25 0.00 1.79
CA ARG A 151 5.42 -0.87 2.64
C ARG A 151 4.29 -1.46 1.83
N ASP A 152 4.04 -2.74 2.01
CA ASP A 152 2.86 -3.42 1.50
C ASP A 152 2.25 -4.33 2.58
N SER A 153 1.22 -5.11 2.21
CA SER A 153 0.51 -5.99 3.15
C SER A 153 1.35 -7.15 3.70
N ASN A 154 2.51 -7.43 3.10
CA ASN A 154 3.38 -8.54 3.42
C ASN A 154 4.71 -8.08 4.03
N TYR A 155 5.27 -6.95 3.56
CA TYR A 155 6.60 -6.48 3.95
C TYR A 155 6.68 -4.97 4.18
N ILE A 156 7.53 -4.59 5.12
CA ILE A 156 8.05 -3.23 5.29
C ILE A 156 9.51 -3.27 4.82
N VAL A 157 9.81 -2.57 3.73
CA VAL A 157 11.17 -2.44 3.20
C VAL A 157 11.80 -1.19 3.80
N ILE A 158 12.91 -1.39 4.49
CA ILE A 158 13.70 -0.34 5.13
C ILE A 158 15.12 -0.34 4.55
N GLN A 159 15.73 0.83 4.43
CA GLN A 159 17.09 1.02 3.95
C GLN A 159 17.99 1.52 5.07
N ASN A 160 19.11 0.85 5.30
CA ASN A 160 20.12 1.29 6.25
C ASN A 160 20.68 2.65 5.82
N VAL A 161 20.70 3.62 6.74
CA VAL A 161 21.12 5.00 6.41
C VAL A 161 22.60 5.07 6.04
N SER A 162 23.45 4.26 6.69
CA SER A 162 24.90 4.26 6.52
C SER A 162 25.35 3.38 5.35
N THR A 163 24.91 2.12 5.32
CA THR A 163 25.40 1.12 4.36
C THR A 163 24.57 1.06 3.07
N LYS A 164 23.41 1.72 3.02
CA LYS A 164 22.44 1.68 1.92
C LYS A 164 21.88 0.29 1.61
N THR A 165 22.10 -0.71 2.47
CA THR A 165 21.52 -2.04 2.36
C THR A 165 20.02 -2.03 2.65
N PHE A 166 19.27 -2.96 2.09
CA PHE A 166 17.82 -3.05 2.31
C PHE A 166 17.45 -4.28 3.13
N LEU A 167 16.47 -4.12 3.99
CA LEU A 167 15.82 -5.19 4.74
C LEU A 167 14.33 -5.17 4.44
N ALA A 168 13.74 -6.35 4.28
CA ALA A 168 12.30 -6.56 4.17
C ALA A 168 11.81 -7.24 5.44
N LEU A 169 11.20 -6.47 6.33
CA LEU A 169 10.61 -6.92 7.56
C LEU A 169 9.22 -7.49 7.28
N PRO A 170 8.89 -8.72 7.72
CA PRO A 170 7.59 -9.30 7.44
C PRO A 170 6.50 -8.72 8.35
N VAL A 171 5.33 -8.44 7.76
CA VAL A 171 4.15 -7.91 8.48
C VAL A 171 3.27 -9.06 9.01
N ARG A 172 3.20 -10.16 8.27
CA ARG A 172 2.31 -11.30 8.56
C ARG A 172 3.02 -12.64 8.68
N SER A 173 4.15 -12.81 8.00
CA SER A 173 4.96 -14.02 8.06
C SER A 173 6.05 -13.90 9.13
N SER A 174 6.73 -15.01 9.41
CA SER A 174 7.97 -15.05 10.18
C SER A 174 9.22 -14.95 9.30
N LYS A 175 9.08 -14.66 8.00
CA LYS A 175 10.18 -14.72 7.03
C LYS A 175 10.44 -13.36 6.44
N GLY A 176 11.58 -12.76 6.76
CA GLY A 176 12.06 -11.54 6.15
C GLY A 176 13.33 -11.77 5.33
N PHE A 177 13.78 -10.71 4.69
CA PHE A 177 14.82 -10.79 3.67
C PHE A 177 15.80 -9.63 3.78
N ILE A 178 17.05 -9.87 3.38
CA ILE A 178 18.08 -8.86 3.19
C ILE A 178 18.43 -8.77 1.72
N TYR A 179 18.66 -7.57 1.23
CA TYR A 179 19.12 -7.34 -0.13
C TYR A 179 20.64 -7.20 -0.14
N GLU A 180 21.31 -8.21 -0.70
CA GLU A 180 22.77 -8.25 -0.85
C GLU A 180 23.15 -8.72 -2.24
N ASN A 181 24.17 -8.11 -2.85
CA ASN A 181 24.71 -8.52 -4.15
C ASN A 181 23.63 -8.67 -5.24
N GLY A 182 22.67 -7.75 -5.26
CA GLY A 182 21.61 -7.71 -6.26
C GLY A 182 20.47 -8.73 -6.02
N LYS A 183 20.49 -9.49 -4.93
CA LYS A 183 19.51 -10.54 -4.66
C LYS A 183 18.93 -10.44 -3.24
N TRP A 184 17.65 -10.75 -3.13
CA TRP A 184 17.00 -10.96 -1.84
C TRP A 184 17.39 -12.33 -1.30
N LYS A 185 17.99 -12.35 -0.11
CA LYS A 185 18.30 -13.57 0.63
C LYS A 185 17.42 -13.64 1.87
N PRO A 186 16.91 -14.82 2.24
CA PRO A 186 16.27 -15.02 3.53
C PRO A 186 17.19 -14.51 4.64
N TYR A 187 16.66 -13.65 5.50
CA TYR A 187 17.42 -13.01 6.57
C TYR A 187 16.80 -13.39 7.90
N LEU A 188 17.20 -14.55 8.43
CA LEU A 188 16.82 -15.13 9.73
C LEU A 188 15.30 -15.29 9.95
N ASP A 189 14.94 -16.21 10.85
CA ASP A 189 13.54 -16.47 11.21
C ASP A 189 13.07 -15.42 12.23
N PHE A 190 12.03 -14.68 11.86
CA PHE A 190 11.42 -13.63 12.67
C PHE A 190 10.41 -14.24 13.63
N SER A 191 10.67 -14.17 14.93
CA SER A 191 9.66 -14.50 15.96
C SER A 191 8.83 -13.25 16.27
N LYS A 192 7.51 -13.42 16.34
CA LYS A 192 6.55 -12.36 16.65
C LYS A 192 6.45 -12.13 18.15
#